data_AF-H0TMA7-F1
#
_entry.id   AF-H0TMA7-F1
#
_cell.length_a   1.000
_cell.length_b   1.000
_cell.length_c   1.000
_cell.angle_alpha   90.00
_cell.angle_beta   90.00
_cell.angle_gamma   90.00
#
_symmetry.space_group_name_H-M   'P 1'
#
loop_
_entity.id
_entity.type
_entity.pdbx_description
1 polymer ?
#
loop_
_entity_poly.entity_id
_entity_poly.type
_entity_poly.pdbx_seq_one_letter_code
_entity_poly.pdbx_strand_id
1 'polypeptide(L)'
;MFTVSPSESEVFAALRSFLLAVLPAGGAQFNGSIAGNVLSVTSMLDGSAPIALGDTILGQDVAYGTYVSAFDGTGSGGAGTYTVSIAQTAGDAADTRVFTTGVEVIQAQDNRVPEPVGSDYVTMTPLRRPRLGTNVDTSADVTFTASIDGNTMTVTEMKAGELAQGSRVFGTGVAAGTLVQAFGSGTGGIGAYLVSPAQQVASEAMAAGTKETMESVQLAIQVDVYGPNSGNFAQIMSTLFRDEYGVSLFAALSPAISPLYADAPRQLALSDGEQQYENRWLVDVELQVDETVIVPQQFADTLKVNVVSAAGS
;
A
#
# COMPACT_ATOMS: atom_id res chain seq x y z
N MET A 1 4.19 -16.35 14.58
CA MET A 1 4.67 -14.98 14.31
C MET A 1 3.43 -14.13 14.22
N PHE A 2 3.31 -13.08 15.03
CA PHE A 2 2.20 -12.15 14.92
C PHE A 2 2.42 -11.32 13.67
N THR A 3 1.41 -11.23 12.81
CA THR A 3 1.44 -10.42 11.60
C THR A 3 0.42 -9.31 11.78
N VAL A 4 0.87 -8.06 11.61
CA VAL A 4 -0.01 -6.89 11.55
C VAL A 4 -0.42 -6.72 10.10
N SER A 5 -1.71 -6.57 9.85
CA SER A 5 -2.24 -6.27 8.53
C SER A 5 -3.22 -5.10 8.62
N PRO A 6 -3.09 -4.06 7.77
CA PRO A 6 -2.03 -3.86 6.77
C PRO A 6 -0.68 -3.44 7.40
N SER A 7 0.41 -3.82 6.74
CA SER A 7 1.77 -3.42 7.10
C SER A 7 2.08 -1.98 6.67
N GLU A 8 3.11 -1.37 7.27
CA GLU A 8 3.57 -0.02 6.90
C GLU A 8 3.86 0.10 5.39
N SER A 9 4.52 -0.90 4.81
CA SER A 9 4.83 -0.92 3.38
C SER A 9 3.56 -0.90 2.50
N GLU A 10 2.51 -1.63 2.90
CA GLU A 10 1.24 -1.64 2.19
C GLU A 10 0.52 -0.29 2.29
N VAL A 11 0.60 0.39 3.43
CA VAL A 11 0.02 1.72 3.59
C VAL A 11 0.74 2.76 2.73
N PHE A 12 2.07 2.75 2.70
CA PHE A 12 2.82 3.65 1.82
C PHE A 12 2.66 3.30 0.34
N ALA A 13 2.50 2.02 -0.01
CA ALA A 13 2.18 1.61 -1.38
C ALA A 13 0.81 2.12 -1.81
N ALA A 14 -0.19 2.09 -0.92
CA ALA A 14 -1.52 2.64 -1.17
C ALA A 14 -1.46 4.16 -1.37
N LEU A 15 -0.78 4.89 -0.48
CA LEU A 15 -0.60 6.34 -0.62
C LEU A 15 0.15 6.71 -1.91
N ARG A 16 1.23 5.99 -2.25
CA ARG A 16 1.96 6.17 -3.51
C ARG A 16 1.06 5.98 -4.72
N SER A 17 0.20 4.96 -4.68
CA SER A 17 -0.72 4.64 -5.78
C SER A 17 -1.76 5.75 -5.97
N PHE A 18 -2.28 6.30 -4.88
CA PHE A 18 -3.12 7.50 -4.92
C PHE A 18 -2.38 8.70 -5.53
N LEU A 19 -1.16 9.00 -5.07
CA LEU A 19 -0.37 10.13 -5.58
C LEU A 19 -0.08 10.02 -7.07
N LEU A 20 0.30 8.83 -7.55
CA LEU A 20 0.52 8.58 -8.98
C LEU A 20 -0.76 8.67 -9.82
N ALA A 21 -1.93 8.50 -9.22
CA ALA A 21 -3.21 8.62 -9.91
C ALA A 21 -3.68 10.08 -10.06
N VAL A 22 -3.34 10.94 -9.09
CA VAL A 22 -3.76 12.36 -9.09
C VAL A 22 -2.72 13.31 -9.67
N LEU A 23 -1.45 12.88 -9.72
CA LEU A 23 -0.35 13.65 -10.31
C LEU A 23 -0.10 13.21 -11.76
N PRO A 24 0.55 14.05 -12.58
CA PRO A 24 0.89 13.68 -13.95
C PRO A 24 1.67 12.36 -13.99
N ALA A 25 1.12 11.42 -14.76
CA ALA A 25 1.72 10.11 -14.97
C ALA A 25 2.72 10.17 -16.13
N GLY A 26 3.84 9.47 -15.96
CA GLY A 26 4.90 9.39 -16.95
C GLY A 26 6.21 8.95 -16.31
N GLY A 27 7.07 8.32 -17.09
CA GLY A 27 8.39 7.86 -16.64
C GLY A 27 9.52 8.27 -17.56
N ALA A 28 9.25 9.13 -18.54
CA ALA A 28 10.27 9.60 -19.45
C ALA A 28 11.10 10.68 -18.76
N GLN A 29 12.42 10.61 -18.95
CA GLN A 29 13.40 11.60 -18.51
C GLN A 29 14.32 11.85 -19.71
N PHE A 30 14.47 13.11 -20.12
CA PHE A 30 15.19 13.42 -21.36
C PHE A 30 15.76 14.84 -21.38
N ASN A 31 16.80 15.03 -22.18
CA ASN A 31 17.34 16.35 -22.52
C ASN A 31 16.64 16.87 -23.78
N GLY A 32 16.28 18.16 -23.80
CA GLY A 32 15.61 18.76 -24.95
C GLY A 32 15.40 20.26 -24.83
N SER A 33 14.55 20.82 -25.69
CA SER A 33 14.12 22.22 -25.64
C SER A 33 12.74 22.38 -26.28
N ILE A 34 11.95 23.36 -25.82
CA ILE A 34 10.67 23.72 -26.41
C ILE A 34 10.79 25.10 -27.06
N ALA A 35 10.41 25.20 -28.34
CA ALA A 35 10.31 26.45 -29.06
C ALA A 35 8.97 26.51 -29.82
N GLY A 36 8.11 27.45 -29.42
CA GLY A 36 6.73 27.48 -29.88
C GLY A 36 6.02 26.20 -29.45
N ASN A 37 5.41 25.50 -30.41
CA ASN A 37 4.72 24.22 -30.17
C ASN A 37 5.62 23.01 -30.41
N VAL A 38 6.91 23.17 -30.71
CA VAL A 38 7.80 22.05 -31.02
C VAL A 38 8.68 21.77 -29.81
N LEU A 39 8.54 20.57 -29.27
CA LEU A 39 9.48 19.97 -28.33
C LEU A 39 10.51 19.16 -29.12
N SER A 40 11.78 19.55 -29.00
CA SER A 40 12.92 18.84 -29.57
C SER A 40 13.61 18.03 -28.48
N VAL A 41 13.56 16.71 -28.57
CA VAL A 41 14.22 15.79 -27.63
C VAL A 41 15.54 15.33 -28.21
N THR A 42 16.63 15.70 -27.55
CA THR A 42 18.01 15.43 -27.99
C THR A 42 18.48 14.03 -27.57
N SER A 43 18.17 13.63 -26.35
CA SER A 43 18.56 12.31 -25.82
C SER A 43 17.66 11.90 -24.66
N MET A 44 17.33 10.61 -24.59
CA MET A 44 16.68 10.00 -23.43
C MET A 44 17.74 9.64 -22.37
N LEU A 45 17.40 9.76 -21.08
CA LEU A 45 18.26 9.30 -19.98
C LEU A 45 18.14 7.78 -19.77
N ASP A 46 19.16 7.17 -19.17
CA ASP A 46 19.16 5.72 -18.92
C ASP A 46 18.02 5.31 -17.97
N GLY A 47 17.27 4.28 -18.36
CA GLY A 47 16.12 3.78 -17.59
C GLY A 47 14.81 4.55 -17.81
N SER A 48 14.79 5.57 -18.68
CA SER A 48 13.58 6.33 -19.00
C SER A 48 12.53 5.49 -19.75
N ALA A 49 11.26 5.67 -19.41
CA ALA A 49 10.15 5.17 -20.21
C ALA A 49 10.01 5.94 -21.55
N PRO A 50 9.37 5.37 -22.58
CA PRO A 50 9.12 6.10 -23.82
C PRO A 50 8.13 7.26 -23.62
N ILE A 51 8.31 8.34 -24.37
CA ILE A 51 7.38 9.48 -24.39
C ILE A 51 6.10 9.07 -25.14
N ALA A 52 4.94 9.22 -24.51
CA ALA A 52 3.64 8.90 -25.11
C ALA A 52 2.83 10.15 -25.47
N LEU A 53 1.81 9.98 -26.33
CA LEU A 53 0.82 11.03 -26.56
C LEU A 53 -0.03 11.22 -25.30
N GLY A 54 -0.25 12.48 -24.91
CA GLY A 54 -0.97 12.84 -23.69
C GLY A 54 -0.08 12.97 -22.45
N ASP A 55 1.20 12.58 -22.53
CA ASP A 55 2.16 12.78 -21.45
C ASP A 55 2.31 14.26 -21.14
N THR A 56 2.23 14.62 -19.85
CA THR A 56 2.43 16.00 -19.40
C THR A 56 3.92 16.28 -19.34
N ILE A 57 4.40 17.37 -19.95
CA ILE A 57 5.81 17.76 -19.86
C ILE A 57 6.01 18.61 -18.61
N LEU A 58 6.96 18.19 -17.78
CA LEU A 58 7.40 18.87 -16.57
C LEU A 58 8.87 19.29 -16.73
N GLY A 59 9.21 20.44 -16.16
CA GLY A 59 10.54 21.01 -16.24
C GLY A 59 10.56 22.50 -15.96
N GLN A 60 11.75 23.05 -15.75
CA GLN A 60 11.93 24.48 -15.57
C GLN A 60 11.49 25.26 -16.83
N ASP A 61 10.79 26.37 -16.63
CA ASP A 61 10.20 27.24 -17.66
C ASP A 61 9.11 26.58 -18.53
N VAL A 62 8.65 25.38 -18.17
CA VAL A 62 7.50 24.75 -18.80
C VAL A 62 6.21 25.25 -18.16
N ALA A 63 5.29 25.76 -18.98
CA ALA A 63 3.96 26.16 -18.55
C ALA A 63 3.18 24.95 -18.01
N TYR A 64 2.53 25.12 -16.87
CA TYR A 64 1.71 24.08 -16.24
C TYR A 64 0.63 23.56 -17.21
N GLY A 65 0.47 22.22 -17.27
CA GLY A 65 -0.50 21.57 -18.15
C GLY A 65 -0.06 21.44 -19.61
N THR A 66 1.21 21.71 -19.92
CA THR A 66 1.80 21.37 -21.22
C THR A 66 1.80 19.86 -21.40
N TYR A 67 1.26 19.35 -22.51
CA TYR A 67 1.26 17.91 -22.82
C TYR A 67 1.64 17.65 -24.28
N VAL A 68 2.11 16.44 -24.55
CA VAL A 68 2.44 15.98 -25.90
C VAL A 68 1.16 15.73 -26.69
N SER A 69 0.86 16.58 -27.67
CA SER A 69 -0.36 16.49 -28.46
C SER A 69 -0.20 15.70 -29.77
N ALA A 70 1.02 15.61 -30.31
CA ALA A 70 1.30 14.82 -31.52
C ALA A 70 2.78 14.43 -31.61
N PHE A 71 3.06 13.37 -32.37
CA PHE A 71 4.41 13.02 -32.84
C PHE A 71 4.59 13.59 -34.25
N ASP A 72 5.59 14.44 -34.48
CA ASP A 72 5.76 15.18 -35.75
C ASP A 72 6.80 14.54 -36.69
N GLY A 73 6.77 13.21 -36.78
CA GLY A 73 7.41 12.44 -37.85
C GLY A 73 8.75 11.80 -37.48
N THR A 74 9.56 12.42 -36.61
CA THR A 74 10.82 11.81 -36.13
C THR A 74 10.71 11.20 -34.73
N GLY A 75 9.83 11.72 -33.88
CA GLY A 75 9.55 11.15 -32.56
C GLY A 75 8.72 9.86 -32.63
N SER A 76 9.24 8.78 -32.07
CA SER A 76 8.53 7.49 -31.85
C SER A 76 8.67 7.03 -30.40
N GLY A 77 8.58 7.96 -29.45
CA GLY A 77 8.73 7.71 -28.02
C GLY A 77 10.17 7.73 -27.49
N GLY A 78 11.13 8.22 -28.27
CA GLY A 78 12.52 8.45 -27.86
C GLY A 78 13.02 9.85 -28.27
N ALA A 79 14.29 9.98 -28.62
CA ALA A 79 14.80 11.22 -29.21
C ALA A 79 14.08 11.53 -30.53
N GLY A 80 13.86 12.82 -30.81
CA GLY A 80 13.08 13.29 -31.94
C GLY A 80 12.25 14.51 -31.59
N THR A 81 11.43 14.94 -32.54
CA THR A 81 10.55 16.09 -32.37
C THR A 81 9.13 15.64 -31.99
N TYR A 82 8.43 16.51 -31.26
CA TYR A 82 7.09 16.32 -30.74
C TYR A 82 6.34 17.64 -30.77
N THR A 83 5.02 17.61 -30.94
CA THR A 83 4.17 18.80 -30.79
C THR A 83 3.61 18.87 -29.38
N VAL A 84 3.75 20.02 -28.73
CA VAL A 84 3.17 20.32 -27.42
C VAL A 84 1.93 21.21 -27.52
N SER A 85 1.04 21.06 -26.54
CA SER A 85 -0.26 21.74 -26.49
C SER A 85 -0.16 23.26 -26.31
N ILE A 86 0.88 23.75 -25.62
CA ILE A 86 1.07 25.16 -25.31
C ILE A 86 2.33 25.67 -26.01
N ALA A 87 2.16 26.75 -26.80
CA ALA A 87 3.27 27.46 -27.43
C ALA A 87 4.11 28.19 -26.36
N GLN A 88 5.40 27.87 -26.25
CA GLN A 88 6.26 28.44 -25.21
C GLN A 88 7.75 28.40 -25.60
N THR A 89 8.60 28.92 -24.72
CA THR A 89 10.05 28.80 -24.84
C THR A 89 10.60 28.25 -23.53
N ALA A 90 11.16 27.04 -23.58
CA ALA A 90 11.75 26.38 -22.42
C ALA A 90 13.06 25.69 -22.83
N GLY A 91 14.18 26.07 -22.21
CA GLY A 91 15.51 25.62 -22.61
C GLY A 91 15.99 26.19 -23.95
N ASP A 92 17.21 25.81 -24.32
CA ASP A 92 17.85 26.10 -25.61
C ASP A 92 18.64 24.86 -26.07
N ALA A 93 19.10 24.82 -27.32
CA ALA A 93 19.84 23.68 -27.87
C ALA A 93 21.19 23.40 -27.17
N ALA A 94 21.70 24.37 -26.39
CA ALA A 94 22.90 24.25 -25.56
C ALA A 94 22.59 23.90 -24.10
N ASP A 95 21.31 23.76 -23.74
CA ASP A 95 20.86 23.58 -22.38
C ASP A 95 20.89 22.10 -21.98
N THR A 96 21.41 21.81 -20.79
CA THR A 96 21.51 20.46 -20.22
C THR A 96 20.40 20.15 -19.22
N ARG A 97 19.36 21.00 -19.14
CA ARG A 97 18.21 20.77 -18.27
C ARG A 97 17.43 19.52 -18.68
N VAL A 98 16.96 18.76 -17.68
CA VAL A 98 16.19 17.54 -17.86
C VAL A 98 14.70 17.86 -17.77
N PHE A 99 13.94 17.39 -18.76
CA PHE A 99 12.47 17.38 -18.73
C PHE A 99 11.98 15.98 -18.34
N THR A 100 10.82 15.92 -17.69
CA THR A 100 10.18 14.65 -17.30
C THR A 100 8.71 14.61 -17.73
N THR A 101 8.14 13.41 -17.90
CA THR A 101 6.71 13.26 -18.22
C THR A 101 5.80 12.96 -17.02
N GLY A 102 6.38 12.70 -15.85
CA GLY A 102 5.64 12.42 -14.64
C GLY A 102 6.36 12.86 -13.39
N VAL A 103 5.62 12.86 -12.29
CA VAL A 103 6.13 13.21 -10.97
C VAL A 103 6.63 11.95 -10.28
N GLU A 104 7.89 11.96 -9.88
CA GLU A 104 8.45 10.84 -9.13
C GLU A 104 7.99 10.88 -7.67
N VAL A 105 7.44 9.79 -7.16
CA VAL A 105 6.96 9.66 -5.77
C VAL A 105 7.83 8.66 -5.02
N ILE A 106 8.53 9.14 -4.00
CA ILE A 106 9.58 8.42 -3.27
C ILE A 106 9.26 8.36 -1.78
N GLN A 107 9.63 7.24 -1.14
CA GLN A 107 9.56 7.09 0.31
C GLN A 107 10.86 7.59 0.94
N ALA A 108 10.78 8.50 1.91
CA ALA A 108 11.96 9.17 2.48
C ALA A 108 12.85 8.27 3.36
N GLN A 109 12.41 7.06 3.72
CA GLN A 109 13.15 6.17 4.64
C GLN A 109 14.29 5.37 3.98
N ASP A 110 14.37 5.29 2.65
CA ASP A 110 15.39 4.49 1.99
C ASP A 110 16.68 5.32 1.79
N ASN A 111 17.49 5.39 2.84
CA ASN A 111 18.74 6.13 2.88
C ASN A 111 19.80 5.44 1.99
N ARG A 112 19.73 5.67 0.67
CA ARG A 112 20.74 5.37 -0.39
C ARG A 112 20.25 5.62 -1.82
N VAL A 113 19.03 6.12 -2.03
CA VAL A 113 18.56 6.44 -3.39
C VAL A 113 19.21 7.75 -3.85
N PRO A 114 19.85 7.79 -5.04
CA PRO A 114 20.32 9.03 -5.64
C PRO A 114 19.19 10.07 -5.70
N GLU A 115 19.55 11.34 -5.60
CA GLU A 115 18.58 12.44 -5.74
C GLU A 115 17.76 12.27 -7.03
N PRO A 116 16.43 12.52 -6.99
CA PRO A 116 15.58 12.37 -8.16
C PRO A 116 16.03 13.29 -9.27
N VAL A 117 16.14 12.77 -10.49
CA VAL A 117 16.66 13.53 -11.63
C VAL A 117 15.62 14.52 -12.18
N GLY A 118 14.34 14.35 -11.82
CA GLY A 118 13.25 15.22 -12.21
C GLY A 118 13.14 16.47 -11.33
N SER A 119 12.79 17.61 -11.95
CA SER A 119 12.63 18.88 -11.22
C SER A 119 11.41 18.92 -10.30
N ASP A 120 10.38 18.09 -10.55
CA ASP A 120 9.20 17.93 -9.71
C ASP A 120 9.16 16.50 -9.14
N TYR A 121 9.21 16.37 -7.81
CA TYR A 121 9.13 15.08 -7.12
C TYR A 121 8.42 15.20 -5.77
N VAL A 122 7.97 14.08 -5.23
CA VAL A 122 7.24 13.99 -3.96
C VAL A 122 7.93 13.01 -3.03
N THR A 123 8.09 13.42 -1.77
CA THR A 123 8.60 12.54 -0.70
C THR A 123 7.55 12.33 0.37
N MET A 124 7.48 11.11 0.92
CA MET A 124 6.56 10.75 2.01
C MET A 124 7.34 10.38 3.26
N THR A 125 7.02 11.05 4.38
CA THR A 125 7.65 10.85 5.69
C THR A 125 6.60 10.54 6.75
N PRO A 126 6.69 9.41 7.49
CA PRO A 126 5.76 9.15 8.58
C PRO A 126 6.03 10.11 9.74
N LEU A 127 4.99 10.73 10.28
CA LEU A 127 5.09 11.63 11.43
C LEU A 127 4.77 10.92 12.74
N ARG A 128 3.54 10.39 12.86
CA ARG A 128 2.99 9.88 14.12
C ARG A 128 1.93 8.79 13.85
N ARG A 129 1.76 7.88 14.83
CA ARG A 129 0.73 6.82 14.85
C ARG A 129 -0.07 6.82 16.15
N PRO A 130 -0.86 7.87 16.45
CA PRO A 130 -1.79 7.82 17.57
C PRO A 130 -2.89 6.77 17.34
N ARG A 131 -3.36 6.15 18.42
CA ARG A 131 -4.53 5.28 18.42
C ARG A 131 -5.79 6.12 18.22
N LEU A 132 -6.69 5.69 17.34
CA LEU A 132 -7.97 6.37 17.10
C LEU A 132 -9.10 5.78 17.96
N GLY A 133 -8.94 4.55 18.46
CA GLY A 133 -9.91 3.88 19.32
C GLY A 133 -9.29 2.87 20.28
N THR A 134 -10.11 2.35 21.19
CA THR A 134 -9.80 1.16 21.97
C THR A 134 -9.85 -0.07 21.08
N ASN A 135 -8.99 -1.04 21.34
CA ASN A 135 -8.95 -2.28 20.56
C ASN A 135 -10.32 -2.98 20.58
N VAL A 136 -10.76 -3.44 19.41
CA VAL A 136 -11.95 -4.26 19.25
C VAL A 136 -11.51 -5.71 19.15
N ASP A 137 -11.93 -6.52 20.11
CA ASP A 137 -11.65 -7.95 20.12
C ASP A 137 -12.82 -8.69 19.46
N THR A 138 -12.56 -9.32 18.31
CA THR A 138 -13.49 -10.27 17.69
C THR A 138 -12.96 -11.68 17.92
N SER A 139 -13.78 -12.54 18.48
CA SER A 139 -13.45 -13.96 18.68
C SER A 139 -14.32 -14.79 17.74
N ALA A 140 -13.69 -15.59 16.88
CA ALA A 140 -14.39 -16.57 16.07
C ALA A 140 -14.25 -17.94 16.74
N ASP A 141 -15.31 -18.41 17.39
CA ASP A 141 -15.34 -19.74 17.99
C ASP A 141 -15.58 -20.79 16.92
N VAL A 142 -14.51 -21.47 16.51
CA VAL A 142 -14.61 -22.62 15.60
C VAL A 142 -14.57 -23.90 16.44
N THR A 143 -15.66 -24.67 16.43
CA THR A 143 -15.75 -25.96 17.13
C THR A 143 -16.33 -27.02 16.22
N PHE A 144 -15.74 -28.21 16.22
CA PHE A 144 -16.05 -29.27 15.26
C PHE A 144 -15.63 -30.64 15.79
N THR A 145 -16.12 -31.70 15.15
CA THR A 145 -15.68 -33.08 15.41
C THR A 145 -14.80 -33.52 14.25
N ALA A 146 -13.59 -33.98 14.54
CA ALA A 146 -12.65 -34.44 13.52
C ALA A 146 -11.74 -35.56 14.02
N SER A 147 -11.15 -36.29 13.07
CA SER A 147 -10.01 -37.18 13.28
C SER A 147 -8.82 -36.71 12.47
N ILE A 148 -7.59 -37.07 12.90
CA ILE A 148 -6.36 -36.77 12.14
C ILE A 148 -5.61 -38.07 11.90
N ASP A 149 -5.27 -38.33 10.64
CA ASP A 149 -4.40 -39.44 10.24
C ASP A 149 -3.29 -38.91 9.32
N GLY A 150 -2.06 -38.97 9.81
CA GLY A 150 -0.91 -38.33 9.17
C GLY A 150 -1.13 -36.82 9.03
N ASN A 151 -1.12 -36.33 7.79
CA ASN A 151 -1.38 -34.93 7.47
C ASN A 151 -2.84 -34.64 7.13
N THR A 152 -3.74 -35.61 7.20
CA THR A 152 -5.13 -35.41 6.79
C THR A 152 -6.02 -35.32 8.02
N MET A 153 -6.58 -34.14 8.28
CA MET A 153 -7.66 -33.96 9.23
C MET A 153 -9.00 -34.13 8.51
N THR A 154 -9.83 -35.06 8.97
CA THR A 154 -11.17 -35.29 8.45
C THR A 154 -12.19 -34.74 9.42
N VAL A 155 -12.87 -33.67 9.04
CA VAL A 155 -13.96 -33.05 9.81
C VAL A 155 -15.26 -33.73 9.44
N THR A 156 -15.96 -34.29 10.43
CA THR A 156 -17.22 -35.03 10.25
C THR A 156 -18.45 -34.24 10.69
N GLU A 157 -18.27 -33.23 11.55
CA GLU A 157 -19.34 -32.37 12.04
C GLU A 157 -18.76 -30.98 12.32
N MET A 158 -19.47 -29.93 11.93
CA MET A 158 -19.18 -28.54 12.32
C MET A 158 -20.26 -28.06 13.30
N LYS A 159 -19.85 -27.61 14.49
CA LYS A 159 -20.76 -27.11 15.53
C LYS A 159 -20.86 -25.59 15.52
N ALA A 160 -19.76 -24.89 15.29
CA ALA A 160 -19.72 -23.44 15.12
C ALA A 160 -18.50 -23.01 14.29
N GLY A 161 -18.64 -21.89 13.58
CA GLY A 161 -17.58 -21.26 12.81
C GLY A 161 -17.23 -21.99 11.50
N GLU A 162 -16.22 -21.47 10.80
CA GLU A 162 -15.66 -22.07 9.59
C GLU A 162 -14.13 -22.19 9.74
N LEU A 163 -13.54 -23.24 9.18
CA LEU A 163 -12.10 -23.44 9.16
C LEU A 163 -11.46 -22.62 8.03
N ALA A 164 -10.44 -21.82 8.35
CA ALA A 164 -9.63 -21.12 7.36
C ALA A 164 -8.23 -21.76 7.20
N GLN A 165 -7.57 -21.54 6.07
CA GLN A 165 -6.14 -21.84 5.94
C GLN A 165 -5.36 -21.03 6.99
N GLY A 166 -4.41 -21.65 7.67
CA GLY A 166 -3.66 -21.05 8.78
C GLY A 166 -4.33 -21.20 10.16
N SER A 167 -5.56 -21.72 10.23
CA SER A 167 -6.23 -21.98 11.51
C SER A 167 -5.42 -22.95 12.37
N ARG A 168 -5.24 -22.63 13.66
CA ARG A 168 -4.61 -23.54 14.61
C ARG A 168 -5.63 -24.49 15.18
N VAL A 169 -5.38 -25.78 15.05
CA VAL A 169 -6.25 -26.83 15.58
C VAL A 169 -5.83 -27.14 17.00
N PHE A 170 -6.81 -27.19 17.90
CA PHE A 170 -6.70 -27.58 19.29
C PHE A 170 -7.66 -28.73 19.55
N GLY A 171 -7.26 -29.64 20.42
CA GLY A 171 -8.06 -30.79 20.78
C GLY A 171 -7.28 -31.73 21.67
N THR A 172 -7.97 -32.65 22.32
CA THR A 172 -7.29 -33.70 23.08
C THR A 172 -6.51 -34.59 22.10
N GLY A 173 -5.25 -34.88 22.42
CA GLY A 173 -4.36 -35.65 21.55
C GLY A 173 -3.80 -34.90 20.33
N VAL A 174 -4.26 -33.67 20.05
CA VAL A 174 -3.71 -32.83 18.97
C VAL A 174 -2.39 -32.21 19.43
N ALA A 175 -1.34 -32.41 18.65
CA ALA A 175 -0.01 -31.85 18.88
C ALA A 175 -0.07 -30.32 18.92
N ALA A 176 0.68 -29.72 19.85
CA ALA A 176 0.74 -28.28 19.95
C ALA A 176 1.26 -27.66 18.65
N GLY A 177 0.56 -26.65 18.15
CA GLY A 177 0.94 -25.94 16.94
C GLY A 177 0.47 -26.55 15.63
N THR A 178 -0.44 -27.54 15.65
CA THR A 178 -1.11 -28.04 14.45
C THR A 178 -1.82 -26.91 13.70
N LEU A 179 -1.51 -26.76 12.42
CA LEU A 179 -2.03 -25.73 11.51
C LEU A 179 -2.72 -26.38 10.33
N VAL A 180 -3.85 -25.81 9.89
CA VAL A 180 -4.48 -26.11 8.60
C VAL A 180 -3.63 -25.49 7.49
N GLN A 181 -2.92 -26.31 6.72
CA GLN A 181 -2.07 -25.85 5.63
C GLN A 181 -2.81 -25.64 4.32
N ALA A 182 -3.86 -26.42 4.05
CA ALA A 182 -4.63 -26.30 2.83
C ALA A 182 -6.02 -26.93 2.98
N PHE A 183 -6.95 -26.43 2.18
CA PHE A 183 -8.24 -27.08 1.95
C PHE A 183 -8.03 -28.31 1.07
N GLY A 184 -8.47 -29.48 1.56
CA GLY A 184 -8.54 -30.71 0.77
C GLY A 184 -9.87 -30.76 0.02
N SER A 185 -10.84 -31.48 0.58
CA SER A 185 -12.22 -31.50 0.09
C SER A 185 -13.16 -30.54 0.84
N GLY A 186 -12.74 -29.99 1.97
CA GLY A 186 -13.51 -29.01 2.73
C GLY A 186 -13.34 -27.57 2.22
N THR A 187 -14.39 -26.76 2.31
CA THR A 187 -14.37 -25.31 2.03
C THR A 187 -14.76 -24.52 3.29
N GLY A 188 -14.10 -24.82 4.41
CA GLY A 188 -14.37 -24.20 5.72
C GLY A 188 -15.43 -24.92 6.57
N GLY A 189 -16.11 -25.94 6.03
CA GLY A 189 -17.05 -26.78 6.77
C GLY A 189 -16.61 -28.23 6.97
N ILE A 190 -17.55 -29.17 6.85
CA ILE A 190 -17.27 -30.62 6.85
C ILE A 190 -16.39 -30.96 5.62
N GLY A 191 -15.39 -31.81 5.81
CA GLY A 191 -14.48 -32.21 4.73
C GLY A 191 -13.06 -32.55 5.22
N ALA A 192 -12.17 -32.83 4.27
CA ALA A 192 -10.77 -33.11 4.56
C ALA A 192 -9.91 -31.84 4.43
N TYR A 193 -8.96 -31.71 5.35
CA TYR A 193 -8.02 -30.59 5.46
C TYR A 193 -6.60 -31.13 5.61
N LEU A 194 -5.64 -30.48 4.97
CA LEU A 194 -4.24 -30.81 5.16
C LEU A 194 -3.73 -30.09 6.41
N VAL A 195 -3.15 -30.80 7.37
CA VAL A 195 -2.61 -30.27 8.61
C VAL A 195 -1.13 -30.59 8.79
N SER A 196 -0.44 -29.77 9.58
CA SER A 196 0.95 -30.00 9.97
C SER A 196 1.19 -29.54 11.42
N PRO A 197 1.94 -30.29 12.24
CA PRO A 197 2.68 -31.52 11.90
C PRO A 197 1.76 -32.74 11.69
N ALA A 198 2.30 -33.79 11.05
CA ALA A 198 1.62 -35.06 10.87
C ALA A 198 1.43 -35.77 12.21
N GLN A 199 0.25 -36.35 12.46
CA GLN A 199 -0.12 -36.95 13.74
C GLN A 199 -1.28 -37.95 13.60
N GLN A 200 -1.56 -38.68 14.67
CA GLN A 200 -2.68 -39.61 14.72
C GLN A 200 -3.57 -39.25 15.92
N VAL A 201 -4.79 -38.81 15.64
CA VAL A 201 -5.80 -38.43 16.63
C VAL A 201 -7.12 -39.09 16.28
N ALA A 202 -7.73 -39.75 17.26
CA ALA A 202 -9.05 -40.36 17.09
C ALA A 202 -10.13 -39.29 16.81
N SER A 203 -11.33 -39.71 16.41
CA SER A 203 -12.44 -38.78 16.23
C SER A 203 -12.85 -38.17 17.57
N GLU A 204 -12.53 -36.90 17.77
CA GLU A 204 -12.80 -36.17 19.00
C GLU A 204 -13.27 -34.74 18.70
N ALA A 205 -13.76 -34.05 19.74
CA ALA A 205 -14.08 -32.64 19.63
C ALA A 205 -12.80 -31.82 19.54
N MET A 206 -12.71 -30.98 18.51
CA MET A 206 -11.60 -30.09 18.23
C MET A 206 -12.13 -28.66 18.09
N ALA A 207 -11.24 -27.69 18.32
CA ALA A 207 -11.52 -26.28 18.16
C ALA A 207 -10.42 -25.61 17.36
N ALA A 208 -10.74 -24.56 16.63
CA ALA A 208 -9.78 -23.77 15.90
C ALA A 208 -9.97 -22.26 16.07
N GLY A 209 -10.49 -21.87 17.25
CA GLY A 209 -10.82 -20.49 17.53
C GLY A 209 -9.62 -19.55 17.39
N THR A 210 -9.88 -18.40 16.78
CA THR A 210 -8.93 -17.29 16.66
C THR A 210 -9.48 -16.10 17.43
N LYS A 211 -8.57 -15.35 18.06
CA LYS A 211 -8.88 -14.02 18.58
C LYS A 211 -8.21 -13.01 17.64
N GLU A 212 -9.02 -12.21 16.99
CA GLU A 212 -8.57 -11.09 16.19
C GLU A 212 -8.74 -9.84 17.02
N THR A 213 -7.64 -9.16 17.30
CA THR A 213 -7.66 -7.87 17.98
C THR A 213 -7.40 -6.82 16.91
N MET A 214 -8.44 -6.05 16.57
CA MET A 214 -8.33 -4.93 15.66
C MET A 214 -8.06 -3.65 16.46
N GLU A 215 -7.12 -2.86 15.98
CA GLU A 215 -6.77 -1.55 16.52
C GLU A 215 -6.83 -0.53 15.38
N SER A 216 -7.83 0.35 15.43
CA SER A 216 -7.89 1.49 14.51
C SER A 216 -6.87 2.54 14.94
N VAL A 217 -5.91 2.81 14.06
CA VAL A 217 -4.89 3.83 14.24
C VAL A 217 -5.07 4.97 13.24
N GLN A 218 -4.67 6.16 13.65
CA GLN A 218 -4.56 7.33 12.78
C GLN A 218 -3.08 7.47 12.40
N LEU A 219 -2.76 7.22 11.13
CA LEU A 219 -1.41 7.36 10.60
C LEU A 219 -1.27 8.73 9.93
N ALA A 220 -0.46 9.61 10.52
CA ALA A 220 -0.11 10.89 9.95
C ALA A 220 1.17 10.75 9.11
N ILE A 221 1.11 11.15 7.85
CA ILE A 221 2.21 11.15 6.88
C ILE A 221 2.37 12.57 6.35
N GLN A 222 3.59 13.09 6.44
CA GLN A 222 3.99 14.32 5.78
C GLN A 222 4.31 14.03 4.31
N VAL A 223 3.69 14.77 3.41
CA VAL A 223 3.97 14.73 1.97
C VAL A 223 4.62 16.04 1.57
N ASP A 224 5.90 15.98 1.22
CA ASP A 224 6.64 17.12 0.69
C ASP A 224 6.69 17.04 -0.83
N VAL A 225 6.25 18.11 -1.48
CA VAL A 225 6.21 18.27 -2.94
C VAL A 225 7.24 19.33 -3.31
N TYR A 226 8.15 18.95 -4.20
CA TYR A 226 9.22 19.80 -4.69
C TYR A 226 8.99 20.17 -6.15
N GLY A 227 9.58 21.29 -6.57
CA GLY A 227 9.65 21.71 -7.96
C GLY A 227 8.77 22.89 -8.36
N PRO A 228 8.89 23.39 -9.60
CA PRO A 228 8.18 24.58 -10.08
C PRO A 228 6.65 24.49 -9.97
N ASN A 229 6.09 23.28 -10.05
CA ASN A 229 4.65 23.03 -10.07
C ASN A 229 4.09 22.58 -8.71
N SER A 230 4.96 22.51 -7.69
CA SER A 230 4.65 21.98 -6.35
C SER A 230 3.40 22.56 -5.69
N GLY A 231 3.11 23.86 -5.88
CA GLY A 231 1.91 24.49 -5.32
C GLY A 231 0.60 23.95 -5.91
N ASN A 232 0.56 23.74 -7.23
CA ASN A 232 -0.62 23.18 -7.90
C ASN A 232 -0.82 21.71 -7.51
N PHE A 233 0.26 20.93 -7.47
CA PHE A 233 0.22 19.52 -7.06
C PHE A 233 -0.24 19.36 -5.62
N ALA A 234 0.26 20.19 -4.71
CA ALA A 234 -0.19 20.18 -3.31
C ALA A 234 -1.68 20.54 -3.19
N GLN A 235 -2.17 21.48 -4.00
CA GLN A 235 -3.60 21.83 -4.04
C GLN A 235 -4.47 20.69 -4.59
N ILE A 236 -4.04 20.03 -5.68
CA ILE A 236 -4.76 18.89 -6.26
C ILE A 236 -4.85 17.74 -5.25
N MET A 237 -3.71 17.38 -4.67
CA MET A 237 -3.62 16.31 -3.68
C MET A 237 -4.54 16.59 -2.49
N SER A 238 -4.43 17.76 -1.84
CA SER A 238 -5.25 18.10 -0.68
C SER A 238 -6.76 18.14 -0.99
N THR A 239 -7.12 18.50 -2.22
CA THR A 239 -8.52 18.53 -2.67
C THR A 239 -9.08 17.12 -2.90
N LEU A 240 -8.33 16.27 -3.61
CA LEU A 240 -8.82 14.95 -4.04
C LEU A 240 -8.65 13.86 -2.98
N PHE A 241 -7.77 14.04 -1.99
CA PHE A 241 -7.42 13.00 -1.01
C PHE A 241 -8.64 12.45 -0.27
N ARG A 242 -9.58 13.33 0.09
CA ARG A 242 -10.79 13.03 0.86
C ARG A 242 -12.08 13.13 0.04
N ASP A 243 -11.95 13.39 -1.25
CA ASP A 243 -13.08 13.40 -2.17
C ASP A 243 -13.47 11.96 -2.56
N GLU A 244 -14.63 11.79 -3.19
CA GLU A 244 -15.12 10.48 -3.66
C GLU A 244 -14.06 9.73 -4.49
N TYR A 245 -13.30 10.45 -5.31
CA TYR A 245 -12.19 9.87 -6.07
C TYR A 245 -11.11 9.26 -5.17
N GLY A 246 -10.62 9.98 -4.17
CA GLY A 246 -9.60 9.49 -3.24
C GLY A 246 -10.11 8.30 -2.42
N VAL A 247 -11.30 8.44 -1.83
CA VAL A 247 -11.90 7.39 -0.99
C VAL A 247 -12.13 6.09 -1.78
N SER A 248 -12.63 6.18 -3.01
CA SER A 248 -12.86 5.01 -3.85
C SER A 248 -11.55 4.31 -4.27
N LEU A 249 -10.49 5.07 -4.56
CA LEU A 249 -9.16 4.50 -4.85
C LEU A 249 -8.59 3.74 -3.65
N PHE A 250 -8.63 4.33 -2.45
CA PHE A 250 -8.14 3.64 -1.25
C PHE A 250 -8.97 2.39 -0.94
N ALA A 251 -10.30 2.46 -1.05
CA ALA A 251 -11.18 1.31 -0.85
C ALA A 251 -10.91 0.17 -1.86
N ALA A 252 -10.54 0.49 -3.09
CA ALA A 252 -10.18 -0.49 -4.11
C ALA A 252 -8.82 -1.15 -3.84
N LEU A 253 -7.88 -0.45 -3.18
CA LEU A 253 -6.56 -0.96 -2.83
C LEU A 253 -6.59 -1.78 -1.55
N SER A 254 -7.23 -1.27 -0.50
CA SER A 254 -7.43 -1.97 0.76
C SER A 254 -8.60 -1.38 1.53
N PRO A 255 -9.62 -2.17 1.88
CA PRO A 255 -10.75 -1.68 2.67
C PRO A 255 -10.35 -1.29 4.11
N ALA A 256 -9.17 -1.72 4.58
CA ALA A 256 -8.64 -1.39 5.89
C ALA A 256 -7.91 -0.03 5.95
N ILE A 257 -7.78 0.67 4.82
CA ILE A 257 -7.10 1.98 4.74
C ILE A 257 -8.11 2.98 4.19
N SER A 258 -8.33 4.07 4.93
CA SER A 258 -9.26 5.13 4.53
C SER A 258 -8.68 6.53 4.76
N PRO A 259 -8.85 7.47 3.82
CA PRO A 259 -8.52 8.89 4.03
C PRO A 259 -9.31 9.49 5.18
N LEU A 260 -8.63 10.16 6.11
CA LEU A 260 -9.27 10.82 7.27
C LEU A 260 -9.11 12.34 7.19
N TYR A 261 -7.87 12.85 7.19
CA TYR A 261 -7.58 14.28 7.08
C TYR A 261 -6.53 14.60 6.03
N ALA A 262 -6.66 15.78 5.42
CA ALA A 262 -5.62 16.42 4.64
C ALA A 262 -5.58 17.89 5.08
N ASP A 263 -4.42 18.34 5.52
CA ASP A 263 -4.20 19.72 5.90
C ASP A 263 -4.11 20.62 4.65
N ALA A 264 -4.32 21.92 4.85
CA ALA A 264 -4.13 22.88 3.77
C ALA A 264 -2.65 22.91 3.34
N PRO A 265 -2.35 23.00 2.04
CA PRO A 265 -0.98 23.14 1.54
C PRO A 265 -0.24 24.33 2.16
N ARG A 266 0.97 24.08 2.66
CA ARG A 266 1.84 25.10 3.24
C ARG A 266 3.12 25.20 2.45
N GLN A 267 3.42 26.39 1.92
CA GLN A 267 4.71 26.64 1.29
C GLN A 267 5.78 26.83 2.37
N LEU A 268 6.88 26.10 2.25
CA LEU A 268 8.05 26.27 3.08
C LEU A 268 9.12 26.98 2.26
N ALA A 269 9.64 28.08 2.79
CA ALA A 269 10.80 28.73 2.19
C ALA A 269 12.05 27.94 2.54
N LEU A 270 12.68 27.32 1.54
CA LEU A 270 14.05 26.86 1.64
C LEU A 270 14.94 28.04 1.25
N SER A 271 15.70 28.56 2.21
CA SER A 271 16.81 29.48 1.92
C SER A 271 18.10 28.73 2.24
N ASP A 272 18.68 28.07 1.25
CA ASP A 272 20.06 27.58 1.39
C ASP A 272 21.03 28.53 0.68
N GLY A 273 22.29 28.51 1.15
CA GLY A 273 23.36 29.46 0.81
C GLY A 273 23.86 29.42 -0.65
N GLU A 274 23.31 28.56 -1.50
CA GLU A 274 23.68 28.39 -2.92
C GLU A 274 22.48 28.53 -3.87
N GLN A 275 21.77 29.66 -3.88
CA GLN A 275 20.81 30.12 -4.93
C GLN A 275 20.07 29.07 -5.79
N GLN A 276 19.63 27.95 -5.24
CA GLN A 276 18.69 27.04 -5.90
C GLN A 276 17.31 27.28 -5.31
N TYR A 277 16.47 27.98 -6.07
CA TYR A 277 15.08 28.22 -5.73
C TYR A 277 14.28 26.92 -5.90
N GLU A 278 14.29 26.05 -4.89
CA GLU A 278 13.42 24.88 -4.89
C GLU A 278 12.12 25.22 -4.14
N ASN A 279 11.03 25.36 -4.89
CA ASN A 279 9.71 25.54 -4.31
C ASN A 279 9.32 24.24 -3.60
N ARG A 280 9.17 24.31 -2.28
CA ARG A 280 8.71 23.20 -1.45
C ARG A 280 7.34 23.51 -0.86
N TRP A 281 6.39 22.63 -1.14
CA TRP A 281 5.08 22.64 -0.53
C TRP A 281 4.91 21.39 0.31
N LEU A 282 4.32 21.57 1.49
CA LEU A 282 4.05 20.50 2.44
C LEU A 282 2.55 20.33 2.62
N VAL A 283 2.11 19.09 2.66
CA VAL A 283 0.75 18.68 3.04
C VAL A 283 0.86 17.52 4.01
N ASP A 284 0.23 17.66 5.18
CA ASP A 284 0.07 16.54 6.10
C ASP A 284 -1.21 15.80 5.74
N VAL A 285 -1.09 14.50 5.49
CA VAL A 285 -2.23 13.60 5.25
C VAL A 285 -2.35 12.62 6.40
N GLU A 286 -3.59 12.31 6.76
CA GLU A 286 -3.91 11.40 7.84
C GLU A 286 -4.84 10.31 7.29
N LEU A 287 -4.41 9.07 7.49
CA LEU A 287 -5.16 7.87 7.13
C LEU A 287 -5.69 7.21 8.39
N GLN A 288 -6.93 6.74 8.35
CA GLN A 288 -7.39 5.71 9.26
C GLN A 288 -6.91 4.36 8.73
N VAL A 289 -6.23 3.59 9.58
CA VAL A 289 -5.78 2.24 9.28
C VAL A 289 -6.34 1.30 10.34
N ASP A 290 -7.13 0.34 9.91
CA ASP A 290 -7.69 -0.69 10.78
C ASP A 290 -6.72 -1.87 10.85
N GLU A 291 -5.73 -1.77 11.75
CA GLU A 291 -4.70 -2.78 11.93
C GLU A 291 -5.28 -3.99 12.67
N THR A 292 -5.22 -5.18 12.07
CA THR A 292 -5.66 -6.42 12.70
C THR A 292 -4.47 -7.27 13.11
N VAL A 293 -4.45 -7.69 14.38
CA VAL A 293 -3.49 -8.65 14.93
C VAL A 293 -4.21 -9.94 15.24
N ILE A 294 -3.81 -11.02 14.57
CA ILE A 294 -4.38 -12.35 14.78
C ILE A 294 -3.57 -13.09 15.85
N VAL A 295 -4.24 -13.44 16.95
CA VAL A 295 -3.69 -14.25 18.03
C VAL A 295 -4.42 -15.60 18.07
N PRO A 296 -3.70 -16.73 18.01
CA PRO A 296 -4.32 -18.03 18.23
C PRO A 296 -4.70 -18.20 19.71
N GLN A 297 -5.96 -18.50 20.00
CA GLN A 297 -6.45 -18.68 21.37
C GLN A 297 -6.85 -20.14 21.63
N GLN A 298 -6.37 -20.70 22.74
CA GLN A 298 -6.83 -21.99 23.24
C GLN A 298 -8.04 -21.80 24.16
N PHE A 299 -9.17 -22.40 23.83
CA PHE A 299 -10.25 -22.60 24.79
C PHE A 299 -9.97 -23.86 25.60
N ALA A 300 -9.84 -23.72 26.91
CA ALA A 300 -9.79 -24.84 27.82
C ALA A 300 -11.22 -25.34 28.04
N ASP A 301 -11.66 -26.32 27.28
CA ASP A 301 -12.83 -27.11 27.67
C ASP A 301 -12.40 -28.56 27.96
N THR A 302 -12.27 -28.85 29.25
CA THR A 302 -12.66 -30.09 29.94
C THR A 302 -11.91 -30.11 31.27
N LEU A 303 -12.48 -29.49 32.30
CA LEU A 303 -12.11 -29.82 33.67
C LEU A 303 -12.66 -31.21 33.93
N LYS A 304 -11.85 -32.28 33.73
CA LYS A 304 -12.18 -33.61 34.26
C LYS A 304 -12.16 -33.51 35.78
N VAL A 305 -13.29 -33.10 36.37
CA VAL A 305 -13.57 -33.37 37.77
C VAL A 305 -13.75 -34.88 37.86
N ASN A 306 -12.68 -35.61 38.19
CA ASN A 306 -12.81 -36.96 38.68
C ASN A 306 -13.54 -36.87 40.02
N VAL A 307 -14.87 -37.02 39.99
CA VAL A 307 -15.65 -37.31 41.20
C VAL A 307 -15.20 -38.70 41.65
N VAL A 308 -14.29 -38.74 42.62
CA VAL A 308 -14.02 -39.97 43.37
C VAL A 308 -15.26 -40.21 44.22
N SER A 309 -16.04 -41.23 43.86
CA SER A 309 -17.06 -41.77 44.75
C SER A 309 -16.35 -42.39 45.95
N ALA A 310 -16.52 -41.78 47.13
CA ALA A 310 -16.12 -42.42 48.38
C ALA A 310 -17.12 -43.54 48.68
N ALA A 311 -16.80 -44.77 48.28
CA ALA A 311 -17.37 -45.96 48.90
C ALA A 311 -16.67 -46.15 50.25
N GLY A 312 -17.34 -45.76 51.34
CA GLY A 312 -16.93 -46.03 52.72
C GLY A 312 -17.97 -46.93 53.39
N SER A 313 -17.48 -48.08 53.83
CA SER A 313 -18.08 -49.15 54.64
C SER A 313 -19.14 -48.76 55.65
#